data_AF-A0A2G8CSU2-F1
#
_entry.id   AF-A0A2G8CSU2-F1
#
_cell.length_a   1.000
_cell.length_b   1.000
_cell.length_c   1.000
_cell.angle_alpha   90.00
_cell.angle_beta   90.00
_cell.angle_gamma   90.00
#
_symmetry.space_group_name_H-M   'P 1'
#
loop_
_entity.id
_entity.type
_entity.pdbx_description
1 polymer ?
#
loop_
_entity_poly.entity_id
_entity_poly.type
_entity_poly.pdbx_seq_one_letter_code
_entity_poly.pdbx_strand_id
1 'polypeptide(L)'
;MSVFTVAPIRRAATGVAVSAAALALGLGLTSCSSTPAPSEKPSATAEQQQKAPVELADAWVKATDGDMSAVFGTLKNSGSSDVTLESASTPIAGMVELHETIVENGTATMRKKEGGIKIPAGKTAALEPGSTHIMLMDLKKPVKAGDEVPVTLKFSDGSTLEVPVLGKAFSGANENYDGGAEHAEH
;
A
#
# COMPACT_ATOMS: atom_id res chain seq x y z
N MET A 1 -4.45 -45.98 4.72
CA MET A 1 -3.33 -45.83 3.76
C MET A 1 -3.91 -45.79 2.36
N SER A 2 -3.72 -44.71 1.61
CA SER A 2 -3.75 -44.69 0.14
C SER A 2 -3.21 -43.34 -0.32
N VAL A 3 -1.95 -43.38 -0.71
CA VAL A 3 -1.15 -42.27 -1.24
C VAL A 3 -1.44 -42.19 -2.74
N PHE A 4 -1.98 -41.09 -3.22
CA PHE A 4 -2.06 -40.79 -4.65
C PHE A 4 -0.87 -39.89 -5.02
N THR A 5 0.18 -40.52 -5.55
CA THR A 5 1.31 -39.85 -6.21
C THR A 5 1.04 -39.87 -7.72
N VAL A 6 0.95 -38.69 -8.35
CA VAL A 6 1.09 -38.56 -9.81
C VAL A 6 2.09 -37.43 -10.11
N ALA A 7 3.13 -37.79 -10.85
CA ALA A 7 4.29 -36.98 -11.22
C ALA A 7 4.00 -35.97 -12.36
N PRO A 8 4.84 -34.94 -12.54
CA PRO A 8 4.67 -33.93 -13.60
C PRO A 8 5.20 -34.39 -14.98
N ILE A 9 4.45 -34.07 -16.03
CA ILE A 9 4.85 -34.27 -17.42
C ILE A 9 5.72 -33.08 -17.86
N ARG A 10 7.02 -33.33 -18.06
CA ARG A 10 7.92 -32.45 -18.80
C ARG A 10 7.77 -32.75 -20.30
N ARG A 11 7.50 -31.73 -21.11
CA ARG A 11 7.75 -31.78 -22.57
C ARG A 11 8.65 -30.63 -22.97
N ALA A 12 9.91 -30.96 -23.20
CA ALA A 12 10.83 -30.17 -24.00
C ALA A 12 10.46 -30.36 -25.48
N ALA A 13 10.47 -29.27 -26.25
CA ALA A 13 10.50 -29.33 -27.70
C ALA A 13 11.49 -28.27 -28.21
N THR A 14 12.66 -28.77 -28.55
CA THR A 14 13.71 -28.09 -29.32
C THR A 14 13.26 -28.03 -30.78
N GLY A 15 13.29 -26.85 -31.40
CA GLY A 15 12.97 -26.66 -32.82
C GLY A 15 13.95 -25.68 -33.46
N VAL A 16 14.78 -26.20 -34.35
CA VAL A 16 15.83 -25.56 -35.14
C VAL A 16 15.23 -24.87 -36.38
N ALA A 17 15.74 -23.70 -36.79
CA ALA A 17 16.35 -23.50 -38.14
C ALA A 17 16.42 -22.03 -38.59
N VAL A 18 17.53 -21.77 -39.27
CA VAL A 18 18.05 -20.55 -39.89
C VAL A 18 17.34 -20.23 -41.21
N SER A 19 17.19 -18.95 -41.56
CA SER A 19 17.18 -18.38 -42.93
C SER A 19 17.27 -16.85 -42.83
N ALA A 20 18.41 -16.22 -43.13
CA ALA A 20 18.93 -15.81 -44.45
C ALA A 20 18.31 -14.50 -44.98
N ALA A 21 19.21 -13.62 -45.44
CA ALA A 21 19.07 -12.18 -45.63
C ALA A 21 18.40 -11.75 -46.95
N ALA A 22 17.93 -10.50 -46.98
CA ALA A 22 17.80 -9.73 -48.22
C ALA A 22 18.12 -8.24 -47.95
N LEU A 23 19.21 -7.75 -48.57
CA LEU A 23 19.58 -6.35 -48.66
C LEU A 23 18.65 -5.62 -49.63
N ALA A 24 18.25 -4.39 -49.30
CA ALA A 24 17.87 -3.39 -50.28
C ALA A 24 18.52 -2.05 -49.91
N LEU A 25 19.48 -1.63 -50.74
CA LEU A 25 20.10 -0.31 -50.72
C LEU A 25 19.08 0.72 -51.24
N GLY A 26 18.85 1.77 -50.47
CA GLY A 26 18.23 3.02 -50.93
C GLY A 26 19.14 4.19 -50.60
N LEU A 27 19.88 4.69 -51.60
CA LEU A 27 20.60 5.97 -51.53
C LEU A 27 19.58 7.12 -51.59
N GLY A 28 19.47 7.89 -50.51
CA GLY A 28 18.73 9.15 -50.45
C GLY A 28 19.67 10.26 -49.99
N LEU A 29 19.71 11.35 -50.76
CA LEU A 29 20.72 12.41 -50.76
C LEU A 29 20.75 13.25 -49.47
N THR A 30 21.97 13.71 -49.17
CA THR A 30 22.32 14.66 -48.11
C THR A 30 21.59 16.00 -48.24
N SER A 31 21.13 16.54 -47.11
CA SER A 31 21.02 17.99 -46.94
C SER A 31 21.34 18.33 -45.48
N CYS A 32 22.52 18.91 -45.27
CA CYS A 32 22.92 19.50 -44.00
C CYS A 32 22.18 20.83 -43.83
N SER A 33 21.54 21.04 -42.68
CA SER A 33 21.29 22.39 -42.17
C SER A 33 21.14 22.36 -40.65
N SER A 34 22.16 22.94 -40.02
CA SER A 34 22.15 23.68 -38.76
C SER A 34 21.60 23.01 -37.48
N THR A 35 22.56 22.62 -36.64
CA THR A 35 22.49 22.62 -35.16
C THR A 35 21.56 23.71 -34.61
N PRO A 36 20.67 23.30 -33.70
CA PRO A 36 20.73 23.81 -32.34
C PRO A 36 20.87 22.65 -31.34
N ALA A 37 21.81 22.79 -30.41
CA ALA A 37 21.92 21.90 -29.26
C ALA A 37 20.59 21.92 -28.48
N PRO A 38 19.97 20.77 -28.18
CA PRO A 38 19.00 20.76 -27.13
C PRO A 38 19.78 20.84 -25.81
N SER A 39 19.70 22.00 -25.16
CA SER A 39 19.81 22.07 -23.71
C SER A 39 18.66 21.24 -23.13
N GLU A 40 18.87 19.92 -23.04
CA GLU A 40 18.03 19.04 -22.25
C GLU A 40 18.24 19.41 -20.78
N LYS A 41 17.34 20.28 -20.29
CA LYS A 41 17.01 20.35 -18.87
C LYS A 41 16.76 18.91 -18.40
N PRO A 42 17.27 18.49 -17.22
CA PRO A 42 16.95 17.18 -16.70
C PRO A 42 15.43 17.10 -16.55
N SER A 43 14.84 16.25 -17.40
CA SER A 43 13.43 15.90 -17.33
C SER A 43 13.24 15.23 -15.98
N ALA A 44 12.47 15.87 -15.11
CA ALA A 44 12.02 15.27 -13.86
C ALA A 44 11.47 13.88 -14.18
N THR A 45 12.02 12.87 -13.51
CA THR A 45 11.46 11.52 -13.45
C THR A 45 10.00 11.66 -13.04
N ALA A 46 9.08 11.60 -13.99
CA ALA A 46 7.67 11.40 -13.68
C ALA A 46 7.57 9.99 -13.11
N GLU A 47 7.44 9.91 -11.78
CA GLU A 47 7.15 8.67 -11.06
C GLU A 47 5.87 8.08 -11.67
N GLN A 48 6.03 7.00 -12.44
CA GLN A 48 4.91 6.24 -12.99
C GLN A 48 4.19 5.60 -11.81
N GLN A 49 3.11 6.23 -11.34
CA GLN A 49 2.26 5.69 -10.27
C GLN A 49 1.65 4.37 -10.74
N GLN A 50 2.30 3.25 -10.40
CA GLN A 50 1.76 1.93 -10.70
C GLN A 50 0.49 1.74 -9.87
N LYS A 51 -0.67 1.65 -10.54
CA LYS A 51 -1.96 1.42 -9.88
C LYS A 51 -1.89 0.11 -9.08
N ALA A 52 -2.09 0.20 -7.77
CA ALA A 52 -2.05 -0.97 -6.89
C ALA A 52 -3.11 -2.02 -7.30
N PRO A 53 -2.79 -3.32 -7.23
CA PRO A 53 -3.79 -4.40 -7.38
C PRO A 53 -4.68 -4.55 -6.14
N VAL A 54 -4.44 -3.70 -5.13
CA VAL A 54 -5.16 -3.67 -3.86
C VAL A 54 -6.16 -2.51 -3.87
N GLU A 55 -7.37 -2.77 -3.39
CA GLU A 55 -8.41 -1.77 -3.13
C GLU A 55 -8.68 -1.69 -1.62
N LEU A 56 -9.08 -0.52 -1.12
CA LEU A 56 -9.58 -0.34 0.24
C LEU A 56 -11.10 -0.14 0.19
N ALA A 57 -11.86 -1.18 0.55
CA ALA A 57 -13.31 -1.17 0.58
C ALA A 57 -13.85 -0.75 1.95
N ASP A 58 -15.04 -0.17 1.95
CA ASP A 58 -15.79 0.23 3.16
C ASP A 58 -14.98 1.10 4.14
N ALA A 59 -14.04 1.87 3.60
CA ALA A 59 -13.07 2.63 4.36
C ALA A 59 -13.73 3.73 5.19
N TRP A 60 -13.28 3.91 6.43
CA TRP A 60 -13.73 5.00 7.29
C TRP A 60 -12.68 5.36 8.33
N VAL A 61 -12.76 6.59 8.83
CA VAL A 61 -11.91 7.10 9.91
C VAL A 61 -12.78 7.44 11.11
N LYS A 62 -12.31 7.14 12.32
CA LYS A 62 -13.06 7.44 13.55
C LYS A 62 -13.15 8.95 13.76
N ALA A 63 -14.36 9.48 13.88
CA ALA A 63 -14.56 10.87 14.27
C ALA A 63 -14.06 11.09 15.71
N THR A 64 -13.41 12.22 15.95
CA THR A 64 -12.76 12.55 17.22
C THR A 64 -12.45 14.04 17.29
N ASP A 65 -12.57 14.61 18.48
CA ASP A 65 -12.05 15.94 18.83
C ASP A 65 -10.67 15.88 19.50
N GLY A 66 -10.14 14.67 19.75
CA GLY A 66 -8.81 14.46 20.33
C GLY A 66 -7.70 14.37 19.27
N ASP A 67 -6.47 14.20 19.74
CA ASP A 67 -5.26 14.24 18.89
C ASP A 67 -4.97 12.94 18.13
N MET A 68 -5.78 11.90 18.34
CA MET A 68 -5.59 10.57 17.76
C MET A 68 -6.88 9.99 17.18
N SER A 69 -6.77 9.33 16.03
CA SER A 69 -7.83 8.58 15.35
C SER A 69 -7.30 7.29 14.72
N ALA A 70 -8.18 6.50 14.12
CA ALA A 70 -7.81 5.30 13.38
C ALA A 70 -8.65 5.18 12.10
N VAL A 71 -8.03 4.66 11.05
CA VAL A 71 -8.67 4.29 9.79
C VAL A 71 -8.89 2.78 9.75
N PHE A 72 -10.10 2.41 9.32
CA PHE A 72 -10.64 1.07 9.24
C PHE A 72 -11.19 0.81 7.84
N GLY A 73 -11.44 -0.45 7.50
CA GLY A 73 -11.92 -0.88 6.19
C GLY A 73 -11.46 -2.29 5.84
N THR A 74 -11.60 -2.68 4.57
CA THR A 74 -11.14 -3.99 4.08
C THR A 74 -10.18 -3.80 2.92
N LEU A 75 -8.94 -4.25 3.08
CA LEU A 75 -7.98 -4.32 1.98
C LEU A 75 -8.28 -5.57 1.15
N LYS A 76 -8.43 -5.42 -0.17
CA LYS A 76 -8.72 -6.52 -1.10
C LYS A 76 -7.65 -6.57 -2.18
N ASN A 77 -6.84 -7.64 -2.18
CA ASN A 77 -5.84 -7.88 -3.20
C ASN A 77 -6.44 -8.72 -4.33
N SER A 78 -6.69 -8.11 -5.48
CA SER A 78 -7.19 -8.80 -6.69
C SER A 78 -6.06 -9.27 -7.61
N GLY A 79 -4.80 -9.09 -7.19
CA GLY A 79 -3.61 -9.53 -7.91
C GLY A 79 -3.28 -11.01 -7.71
N SER A 80 -2.26 -11.47 -8.43
CA SER A 80 -1.76 -12.85 -8.43
C SER A 80 -0.58 -13.09 -7.49
N SER A 81 -0.17 -12.09 -6.72
CA SER A 81 0.95 -12.16 -5.78
C SER A 81 0.58 -11.54 -4.45
N ASP A 82 1.19 -12.02 -3.37
CA ASP A 82 1.03 -11.44 -2.04
C ASP A 82 1.56 -10.00 -2.05
N VAL A 83 0.84 -9.12 -1.37
CA VAL A 83 1.22 -7.70 -1.21
C VAL A 83 1.16 -7.37 0.28
N THR A 84 2.08 -6.55 0.78
CA THR A 84 2.05 -6.06 2.16
C THR A 84 1.81 -4.57 2.16
N LEU A 85 0.87 -4.09 2.97
CA LEU A 85 0.78 -2.67 3.31
C LEU A 85 1.93 -2.34 4.26
N GLU A 86 2.88 -1.53 3.81
CA GLU A 86 4.08 -1.18 4.56
C GLU A 86 3.90 0.10 5.37
N SER A 87 3.18 1.08 4.79
CA SER A 87 2.92 2.34 5.45
C SER A 87 1.68 3.03 4.89
N ALA A 88 1.20 4.03 5.63
CA ALA A 88 0.16 4.94 5.21
C ALA A 88 0.56 6.38 5.57
N SER A 89 -0.07 7.36 4.93
CA SER A 89 0.10 8.77 5.23
C SER A 89 -1.19 9.55 4.97
N THR A 90 -1.31 10.70 5.62
CA THR A 90 -2.39 11.66 5.38
C THR A 90 -1.93 13.07 5.74
N PRO A 91 -2.38 14.11 5.02
CA PRO A 91 -2.01 15.49 5.36
C PRO A 91 -2.52 15.94 6.73
N ILE A 92 -3.54 15.28 7.30
CA ILE A 92 -4.19 15.71 8.55
C ILE A 92 -3.48 15.23 9.82
N ALA A 93 -2.51 14.32 9.71
CA ALA A 93 -1.77 13.75 10.83
C ALA A 93 -0.28 14.09 10.74
N GLY A 94 0.38 14.22 11.88
CA GLY A 94 1.84 14.34 11.95
C GLY A 94 2.54 13.00 11.82
N MET A 95 1.90 11.93 12.32
CA MET A 95 2.43 10.58 12.32
C MET A 95 1.32 9.57 11.98
N VAL A 96 1.66 8.57 11.18
CA VAL A 96 0.75 7.49 10.80
C VAL A 96 1.47 6.16 10.95
N GLU A 97 0.85 5.23 11.66
CA GLU A 97 1.42 3.92 11.95
C GLU A 97 0.43 2.80 11.67
N LEU A 98 0.94 1.59 11.45
CA LEU A 98 0.13 0.38 11.34
C LEU A 98 0.13 -0.29 12.71
N HIS A 99 -1.03 -0.47 13.30
CA HIS A 99 -1.18 -0.98 14.67
C HIS A 99 -1.96 -2.28 14.69
N GLU A 100 -1.71 -3.09 15.69
CA GLU A 100 -2.50 -4.28 16.03
C GLU A 100 -2.89 -4.24 17.50
N THR A 101 -4.07 -4.77 17.78
CA THR A 101 -4.54 -4.99 19.14
C THR A 101 -4.24 -6.42 19.53
N ILE A 102 -3.58 -6.61 20.66
CA ILE A 102 -3.29 -7.91 21.23
C ILE A 102 -3.84 -7.99 22.65
N VAL A 103 -4.18 -9.21 23.08
CA VAL A 103 -4.57 -9.45 24.48
C VAL A 103 -3.36 -9.99 25.22
N GLU A 104 -2.81 -9.18 26.12
CA GLU A 104 -1.71 -9.57 27.01
C GLU A 104 -2.22 -9.52 28.45
N ASN A 105 -2.08 -10.64 29.16
CA ASN A 105 -2.50 -10.77 30.57
C ASN A 105 -3.98 -10.40 30.83
N GLY A 106 -4.86 -10.61 29.84
CA GLY A 106 -6.28 -10.28 29.94
C GLY A 106 -6.63 -8.83 29.64
N THR A 107 -5.64 -8.00 29.31
CA THR A 107 -5.83 -6.60 28.90
C THR A 107 -5.60 -6.48 27.39
N ALA A 108 -6.50 -5.78 26.70
CA ALA A 108 -6.31 -5.42 25.31
C ALA A 108 -5.37 -4.21 25.21
N THR A 109 -4.25 -4.40 24.51
CA THR A 109 -3.23 -3.38 24.30
C THR A 109 -3.01 -3.17 22.80
N MET A 110 -3.01 -1.90 22.39
CA MET A 110 -2.68 -1.50 21.02
C MET A 110 -1.17 -1.28 20.91
N ARG A 111 -0.55 -1.83 19.87
CA ARG A 111 0.87 -1.63 19.58
C ARG A 111 1.13 -1.51 18.09
N LYS A 112 2.26 -0.92 17.74
CA LYS A 112 2.77 -0.91 16.37
C LYS A 112 2.99 -2.33 15.85
N LYS A 113 2.51 -2.59 14.64
CA LYS A 113 2.68 -3.84 13.91
C LYS A 113 3.90 -3.75 12.99
N GLU A 114 5.02 -4.28 13.47
CA GLU A 114 6.24 -4.41 12.67
C GLU A 114 6.02 -5.34 11.47
N GLY A 115 6.60 -4.99 10.33
CA GLY A 115 6.49 -5.78 9.09
C GLY A 115 5.19 -5.58 8.29
N GLY A 116 4.30 -4.68 8.73
CA GLY A 116 3.13 -4.26 7.97
C GLY A 116 1.96 -5.27 7.94
N ILE A 117 1.02 -5.06 7.03
CA ILE A 117 -0.21 -5.85 6.92
C ILE A 117 -0.19 -6.65 5.62
N LYS A 118 0.04 -7.96 5.73
CA LYS A 118 0.05 -8.87 4.58
C LYS A 118 -1.36 -9.08 4.04
N ILE A 119 -1.53 -8.90 2.74
CA ILE A 119 -2.74 -9.18 1.97
C ILE A 119 -2.41 -10.23 0.90
N PRO A 120 -2.70 -11.53 1.15
CA PRO A 120 -2.37 -12.59 0.20
C PRO A 120 -3.07 -12.42 -1.16
N ALA A 121 -2.49 -13.00 -2.21
CA ALA A 121 -3.07 -12.97 -3.56
C ALA A 121 -4.53 -13.46 -3.58
N GLY A 122 -5.44 -12.67 -4.16
CA GLY A 122 -6.86 -13.01 -4.24
C GLY A 122 -7.59 -13.04 -2.89
N LYS A 123 -7.00 -12.49 -1.82
CA LYS A 123 -7.55 -12.46 -0.46
C LYS A 123 -7.76 -11.04 0.05
N THR A 124 -8.35 -10.97 1.24
CA THR A 124 -8.62 -9.73 1.96
C THR A 124 -7.91 -9.70 3.30
N ALA A 125 -7.65 -8.49 3.80
CA ALA A 125 -7.23 -8.24 5.17
C ALA A 125 -8.16 -7.18 5.77
N ALA A 126 -8.72 -7.48 6.95
CA ALA A 126 -9.64 -6.58 7.64
C ALA A 126 -8.87 -5.59 8.52
N LEU A 127 -9.27 -4.33 8.47
CA LEU A 127 -8.83 -3.25 9.35
C LEU A 127 -10.01 -2.89 10.25
N GLU A 128 -10.02 -3.38 11.49
CA GLU A 128 -11.19 -3.35 12.37
C GLU A 128 -10.82 -2.91 13.80
N PRO A 129 -11.74 -2.25 14.52
CA PRO A 129 -11.56 -1.96 15.94
C PRO A 129 -11.28 -3.24 16.74
N GLY A 130 -10.30 -3.19 17.63
CA GLY A 130 -9.83 -4.36 18.39
C GLY A 130 -9.06 -5.41 17.61
N SER A 131 -8.64 -5.09 16.39
CA SER A 131 -7.72 -5.90 15.60
C SER A 131 -6.64 -5.01 15.00
N THR A 132 -6.30 -5.22 13.73
CA THR A 132 -5.35 -4.40 13.00
C THR A 132 -6.01 -3.14 12.46
N HIS A 133 -5.33 -2.00 12.47
CA HIS A 133 -5.86 -0.73 11.95
C HIS A 133 -4.71 0.23 11.60
N ILE A 134 -5.04 1.33 10.91
CA ILE A 134 -4.07 2.40 10.61
C ILE A 134 -4.28 3.51 11.64
N MET A 135 -3.32 3.71 12.52
CA MET A 135 -3.36 4.70 13.58
C MET A 135 -2.92 6.07 13.06
N LEU A 136 -3.70 7.11 13.34
CA LEU A 136 -3.39 8.51 13.03
C LEU A 136 -3.06 9.23 14.34
N MET A 137 -1.86 9.80 14.43
CA MET A 137 -1.36 10.49 15.60
C MET A 137 -0.95 11.92 15.23
N ASP A 138 -0.91 12.79 16.24
CA ASP A 138 -0.64 14.23 16.08
C ASP A 138 -1.59 14.85 15.04
N LEU A 139 -2.90 14.64 15.23
CA LEU A 139 -3.91 15.22 14.35
C LEU A 139 -3.82 16.75 14.36
N LYS A 140 -3.69 17.34 13.17
CA LYS A 140 -3.58 18.79 12.98
C LYS A 140 -4.93 19.50 13.11
N LYS A 141 -6.03 18.74 13.04
CA LYS A 141 -7.41 19.19 13.18
C LYS A 141 -8.32 18.03 13.60
N PRO A 142 -9.46 18.29 14.26
CA PRO A 142 -10.48 17.29 14.53
C PRO A 142 -10.97 16.60 13.26
N VAL A 143 -11.40 15.34 13.40
CA VAL A 143 -12.10 14.58 12.35
C VAL A 143 -13.58 14.51 12.72
N LYS A 144 -14.45 15.09 11.90
CA LYS A 144 -15.89 15.10 12.14
C LYS A 144 -16.60 14.01 11.35
N ALA A 145 -17.79 13.63 11.80
CA ALA A 145 -18.64 12.73 11.03
C ALA A 145 -19.01 13.39 9.68
N GLY A 146 -18.84 12.65 8.59
CA GLY A 146 -19.05 13.14 7.23
C GLY A 146 -17.84 13.83 6.59
N ASP A 147 -16.75 14.06 7.32
CA ASP A 147 -15.51 14.57 6.73
C ASP A 147 -14.92 13.55 5.74
N GLU A 148 -14.37 14.02 4.63
CA GLU A 148 -13.52 13.21 3.75
C GLU A 148 -12.05 13.45 4.09
N VAL A 149 -11.38 12.38 4.51
CA VAL A 149 -9.95 12.40 4.83
C VAL A 149 -9.18 11.66 3.73
N PRO A 150 -8.28 12.30 2.98
CA PRO A 150 -7.45 11.59 2.03
C PRO A 150 -6.40 10.76 2.77
N VAL A 151 -6.27 9.49 2.38
CA VAL A 151 -5.28 8.56 2.91
C VAL A 151 -4.52 7.95 1.74
N THR A 152 -3.19 7.98 1.83
CA THR A 152 -2.31 7.32 0.87
C THR A 152 -1.71 6.08 1.51
N LEU A 153 -1.91 4.92 0.88
CA LEU A 153 -1.35 3.64 1.27
C LEU A 153 -0.15 3.31 0.38
N LYS A 154 0.93 2.79 0.97
CA LYS A 154 2.11 2.33 0.24
C LYS A 154 2.35 0.84 0.48
N PHE A 155 2.53 0.11 -0.61
CA PHE A 155 2.65 -1.34 -0.60
C PHE A 155 4.07 -1.81 -0.94
N SER A 156 4.37 -3.05 -0.55
CA SER A 156 5.68 -3.69 -0.74
C SER A 156 6.08 -3.93 -2.19
N ASP A 157 5.13 -3.87 -3.13
CA ASP A 157 5.41 -3.94 -4.57
C ASP A 157 5.76 -2.57 -5.17
N GLY A 158 5.89 -1.53 -4.34
CA GLY A 158 6.16 -0.15 -4.74
C GLY A 158 4.93 0.61 -5.20
N SER A 159 3.76 -0.04 -5.30
CA SER A 159 2.52 0.62 -5.65
C SER A 159 1.96 1.44 -4.49
N THR A 160 1.06 2.35 -4.83
CA THR A 160 0.36 3.19 -3.86
C THR A 160 -1.12 3.27 -4.19
N LEU A 161 -1.94 3.46 -3.18
CA LEU A 161 -3.36 3.72 -3.31
C LEU A 161 -3.73 4.97 -2.51
N GLU A 162 -4.19 6.02 -3.20
CA GLU A 162 -4.80 7.18 -2.55
C GLU A 162 -6.32 7.04 -2.59
N VAL A 163 -6.96 7.11 -1.42
CA VAL A 163 -8.41 6.98 -1.27
C VAL A 163 -8.95 7.97 -0.24
N PRO A 164 -10.11 8.60 -0.49
CA PRO A 164 -10.83 9.31 0.54
C PRO A 164 -11.46 8.30 1.51
N VAL A 165 -11.37 8.56 2.81
CA VAL A 165 -12.06 7.81 3.86
C VAL A 165 -13.03 8.71 4.61
N LEU A 166 -14.23 8.20 4.88
CA LEU A 166 -15.29 9.00 5.51
C LEU A 166 -15.19 8.96 7.03
N GLY A 167 -15.28 10.14 7.66
CA GLY A 167 -15.40 10.29 9.09
C GLY A 167 -16.71 9.69 9.60
N LYS A 168 -16.65 8.80 10.58
CA LYS A 168 -17.82 8.19 11.22
C LYS A 168 -17.72 8.25 12.74
N ALA A 169 -18.82 8.61 13.38
CA ALA A 169 -18.95 8.47 14.82
C ALA A 169 -18.88 6.99 15.20
N PHE A 170 -18.08 6.66 16.23
CA PHE A 170 -17.95 5.30 16.73
C PHE A 170 -17.72 5.35 18.24
N SER A 171 -18.48 4.55 18.98
CA SER A 171 -18.43 4.46 20.45
C SER A 171 -17.88 3.12 20.95
N GLY A 172 -17.44 2.23 20.05
CA GLY A 172 -16.89 0.92 20.42
C GLY A 172 -15.37 0.95 20.64
N ALA A 173 -14.84 -0.13 21.23
CA ALA A 173 -13.44 -0.38 21.55
C ALA A 173 -12.83 0.56 22.63
N ASN A 174 -13.09 0.23 23.90
CA ASN A 174 -12.38 0.82 25.05
C ASN A 174 -11.02 0.11 25.21
N GLU A 175 -10.04 0.51 24.42
CA GLU A 175 -8.72 -0.15 24.33
C GLU A 175 -7.62 0.77 24.84
N ASN A 176 -6.70 0.19 25.63
CA ASN A 176 -5.67 0.96 26.32
C ASN A 176 -4.43 1.09 25.41
N TYR A 177 -3.90 2.30 25.29
CA TYR A 177 -2.69 2.58 24.52
C TYR A 177 -1.47 2.51 25.45
N ASP A 178 -0.55 1.57 25.21
CA ASP A 178 0.75 1.53 25.92
C ASP A 178 1.75 2.37 25.12
N GLY A 179 1.67 3.69 25.32
CA GLY A 179 2.69 4.60 24.82
C GLY A 179 3.93 4.46 25.69
N GLY A 180 5.00 3.88 25.14
CA GLY A 180 6.33 3.90 25.75
C GLY A 180 6.86 5.32 25.86
N ALA A 181 6.33 6.09 26.82
CA ALA A 181 6.85 7.36 27.26
C ALA A 181 7.58 7.11 28.58
N GLU A 182 8.90 7.07 28.51
CA GLU A 182 9.76 7.24 29.67
C GLU A 182 9.43 8.60 30.30
N HIS A 183 8.60 8.58 31.34
CA HIS A 183 8.43 9.70 32.24
C HIS A 183 9.74 9.89 33.02
N ALA A 184 10.62 10.73 32.48
CA ALA A 184 11.64 11.39 33.30
C ALA A 184 10.93 12.37 34.23
N GLU A 185 10.74 11.96 35.48
CA GLU A 185 10.24 12.79 36.57
C GLU A 185 11.18 13.96 36.87
N HIS A 186 10.61 15.06 37.34
CA HIS A 186 11.29 16.28 37.75
C HIS A 186 10.93 16.61 39.20
#